data_AF-A0A6B2G2Y1-F1
#
_entry.id   AF-A0A6B2G2Y1-F1
#
_cell.length_a   1.000
_cell.length_b   1.000
_cell.length_c   1.000
_cell.angle_alpha   90.00
_cell.angle_beta   90.00
_cell.angle_gamma   90.00
#
_symmetry.space_group_name_H-M   'P 1'
#
loop_
_entity.id
_entity.type
_entity.pdbx_description
1 polymer ?
#
loop_
_entity_poly.entity_id
_entity_poly.type
_entity_poly.pdbx_seq_one_letter_code
_entity_poly.pdbx_strand_id
1 'polypeptide(L)'
;IEFYVTSSNVRFLPSQVFLNLYKKNSNSMVSFIASVKGENRLRCEFDTDAVGNQSFYFLSGLYSMELIIGHSSALLVKWNMGEFKIIFSKPSTIFNKDHVVLPELHNFPKILYQQPFAVISLLFTFILLGLVLTAFPLWCCTGFKVQLKFSFWRMIFFTSLGGLFCIYYCYWRYMNMFEALQYSAPVAVVMLLSLNYILDINTNV
;
A
#
# COMPACT_ATOMS: atom_id res chain seq x y z
N ILE A 1 23.64 43.06 -4.92
CA ILE A 1 23.69 44.42 -4.34
C ILE A 1 25.13 44.92 -4.38
N GLU A 2 25.35 46.18 -4.74
CA GLU A 2 26.68 46.80 -4.81
C GLU A 2 26.78 47.94 -3.79
N PHE A 3 27.90 48.01 -3.08
CA PHE A 3 28.17 49.07 -2.10
C PHE A 3 29.57 49.63 -2.29
N TYR A 4 29.72 50.92 -1.96
CA TYR A 4 30.99 51.65 -1.98
C TYR A 4 31.32 52.08 -0.56
N VAL A 5 32.55 51.82 -0.11
CA VAL A 5 32.99 52.21 1.24
C VAL A 5 34.07 53.27 1.10
N THR A 6 33.72 54.54 1.24
CA THR A 6 34.71 55.63 1.16
C THR A 6 35.14 56.05 2.56
N SER A 7 36.45 56.30 2.73
CA SER A 7 37.03 56.90 3.93
C SER A 7 37.75 58.18 3.53
N SER A 8 37.62 59.23 4.35
CA SER A 8 38.01 60.61 4.00
C SER A 8 39.52 60.83 3.90
N ASN A 9 40.34 59.99 4.52
CA ASN A 9 41.80 60.22 4.61
C ASN A 9 42.69 59.03 4.20
N VAL A 10 42.16 57.80 4.09
CA VAL A 10 42.95 56.62 3.68
C VAL A 10 42.06 55.66 2.89
N ARG A 11 42.63 54.97 1.89
CA ARG A 11 41.94 53.87 1.18
C ARG A 11 41.60 52.76 2.18
N PHE A 12 40.31 52.53 2.42
CA PHE A 12 39.84 51.52 3.37
C PHE A 12 39.40 50.26 2.61
N LEU A 13 40.12 49.16 2.80
CA LEU A 13 39.77 47.84 2.27
C LEU A 13 39.25 46.99 3.43
N PRO A 14 37.94 46.72 3.54
CA PRO A 14 37.42 45.92 4.63
C PRO A 14 37.96 44.48 4.54
N SER A 15 38.35 43.92 5.69
CA SER A 15 38.91 42.57 5.74
C SER A 15 37.84 41.51 5.57
N GLN A 16 36.64 41.76 6.12
CA GLN A 16 35.50 40.88 6.02
C GLN A 16 34.21 41.69 5.96
N VAL A 17 33.30 41.28 5.09
CA VAL A 17 31.98 41.90 4.94
C VAL A 17 30.94 40.80 4.87
N PHE A 18 30.02 40.81 5.83
CA PHE A 18 28.92 39.86 5.92
C PHE A 18 27.60 40.54 5.68
N LEU A 19 26.73 39.88 4.93
CA LEU A 19 25.35 40.27 4.75
C LEU A 19 24.47 39.21 5.44
N ASN A 20 23.83 39.61 6.52
CA ASN A 20 22.97 38.75 7.31
C ASN A 20 21.50 39.01 6.97
N LEU A 21 20.74 37.95 6.77
CA LEU A 21 19.30 37.99 6.54
C LEU A 21 18.61 37.23 7.66
N TYR A 22 17.79 37.94 8.44
CA TYR A 22 17.03 37.39 9.56
C TYR A 22 15.56 37.25 9.19
N LYS A 23 14.99 36.06 9.32
CA LYS A 23 13.55 35.88 9.13
C LYS A 23 12.80 36.39 10.36
N LYS A 24 11.80 37.26 10.19
CA LYS A 24 11.10 37.88 11.34
C LYS A 24 10.29 36.88 12.20
N ASN A 25 9.79 35.81 11.59
CA ASN A 25 8.92 34.82 12.24
C ASN A 25 9.64 33.53 12.66
N SER A 26 10.94 33.41 12.38
CA SER A 26 11.72 32.21 12.68
C SER A 26 13.14 32.62 13.00
N ASN A 27 13.79 31.99 13.98
CA ASN A 27 15.20 32.25 14.31
C ASN A 27 16.18 31.77 13.23
N SER A 28 15.72 31.57 11.99
CA SER A 28 16.56 31.27 10.84
C SER A 28 17.30 32.52 10.38
N MET A 29 18.62 32.42 10.38
CA MET A 29 19.55 33.43 9.89
C MET A 29 20.36 32.84 8.75
N VAL A 30 20.50 33.60 7.67
CA VAL A 30 21.37 33.25 6.54
C VAL A 30 22.42 34.33 6.38
N SER A 31 23.69 33.93 6.31
CA SER A 31 24.82 34.86 6.19
C SER A 31 25.53 34.67 4.86
N PHE A 32 25.78 35.76 4.15
CA PHE A 32 26.53 35.79 2.89
C PHE A 32 27.82 36.57 3.05
N ILE A 33 28.86 36.13 2.37
CA ILE A 33 30.15 36.81 2.33
C ILE A 33 30.21 37.66 1.06
N ALA A 34 30.53 38.95 1.19
CA ALA A 34 30.71 39.83 0.04
C ALA A 34 32.05 39.56 -0.64
N SER A 35 32.06 39.50 -1.98
CA SER A 35 33.31 39.43 -2.75
C SER A 35 33.76 40.85 -3.14
N VAL A 36 35.05 41.14 -2.98
CA VAL A 36 35.64 42.42 -3.40
C VAL A 36 35.96 42.33 -4.89
N LYS A 37 35.36 43.20 -5.71
CA LYS A 37 35.57 43.20 -7.17
C LYS A 37 36.20 44.53 -7.61
N GLY A 38 37.54 44.58 -7.62
CA GLY A 38 38.33 45.76 -8.01
C GLY A 38 38.60 46.74 -6.86
N GLU A 39 39.07 47.95 -7.19
CA GLU A 39 39.38 48.99 -6.20
C GLU A 39 38.10 49.50 -5.50
N ASN A 40 37.88 49.04 -4.26
CA ASN A 40 36.88 49.54 -3.31
C ASN A 40 35.39 49.32 -3.68
N ARG A 41 35.11 48.33 -4.53
CA ARG A 41 33.73 47.91 -4.86
C ARG A 41 33.44 46.56 -4.23
N LEU A 42 32.42 46.53 -3.39
CA LEU A 42 31.93 45.31 -2.78
C LEU A 42 30.69 44.85 -3.53
N ARG A 43 30.73 43.62 -4.02
CA ARG A 43 29.57 43.01 -4.69
C ARG A 43 29.12 41.79 -3.91
N CYS A 44 27.86 41.82 -3.48
CA CYS A 44 27.14 40.66 -2.99
C CYS A 44 26.20 40.19 -4.10
N GLU A 45 26.56 39.09 -4.74
CA GLU A 45 25.65 38.33 -5.62
C GLU A 45 25.15 37.12 -4.84
N PHE A 46 23.83 37.00 -4.71
CA PHE A 46 23.20 35.78 -4.24
C PHE A 46 22.18 35.38 -5.30
N ASP A 47 22.36 34.20 -5.86
CA ASP A 47 21.44 33.63 -6.84
C ASP A 47 20.28 32.96 -6.09
N THR A 48 19.07 33.47 -6.28
CA THR A 48 17.86 33.00 -5.60
C THR A 48 17.57 31.52 -5.86
N ASP A 49 17.99 30.96 -7.00
CA ASP A 49 17.69 29.57 -7.36
C ASP A 49 18.71 28.57 -6.79
N ALA A 50 20.01 28.88 -6.86
CA ALA A 50 21.07 28.02 -6.34
C ALA A 50 21.16 28.07 -4.81
N VAL A 51 21.03 29.28 -4.25
CA VAL A 51 21.15 29.54 -2.81
C VAL A 51 19.83 29.26 -2.08
N GLY A 52 18.70 29.35 -2.78
CA GLY A 52 17.36 29.11 -2.23
C GLY A 52 17.19 27.71 -1.61
N ASN A 53 17.81 26.68 -2.20
CA ASN A 53 17.75 25.32 -1.69
C ASN A 53 18.68 25.08 -0.49
N GLN A 54 19.94 25.54 -0.59
CA GLN A 54 20.98 25.20 0.38
C GLN A 54 20.92 26.02 1.67
N SER A 55 20.59 27.32 1.59
CA SER A 55 20.66 28.19 2.76
C SER A 55 19.29 28.68 3.23
N PHE A 56 18.30 28.79 2.34
CA PHE A 56 16.96 29.27 2.69
C PHE A 56 15.91 28.16 2.85
N TYR A 57 16.19 26.92 2.43
CA TYR A 57 15.21 25.81 2.42
C TYR A 57 13.86 26.19 1.77
N PHE A 58 13.90 27.08 0.76
CA PHE A 58 12.74 27.69 0.11
C PHE A 58 11.74 28.39 1.05
N LEU A 59 12.22 28.96 2.16
CA LEU A 59 11.37 29.72 3.07
C LEU A 59 11.01 31.10 2.51
N SER A 60 9.82 31.23 1.95
CA SER A 60 9.25 32.54 1.60
C SER A 60 8.86 33.32 2.87
N GLY A 61 9.11 34.63 2.90
CA GLY A 61 8.79 35.47 4.05
C GLY A 61 9.42 36.86 4.06
N LEU A 62 9.20 37.57 5.17
CA LEU A 62 9.83 38.86 5.46
C LEU A 62 11.18 38.63 6.14
N TYR A 63 12.22 39.20 5.55
CA TYR A 63 13.60 39.13 6.02
C TYR A 63 14.12 40.52 6.34
N SER A 64 14.73 40.71 7.51
CA SER A 64 15.48 41.92 7.84
C SER A 64 16.94 41.72 7.43
N MET A 65 17.50 42.70 6.71
CA MET A 65 18.86 42.65 6.19
C MET A 65 19.79 43.52 7.03
N GLU A 66 20.86 42.91 7.53
CA GLU A 66 21.92 43.59 8.29
C GLU A 66 23.25 43.43 7.56
N LEU A 67 23.91 44.55 7.24
CA LEU A 67 25.26 44.57 6.72
C LEU A 67 26.25 44.75 7.87
N ILE A 68 27.21 43.85 7.95
CA ILE A 68 28.29 43.90 8.93
C ILE A 68 29.61 44.07 8.19
N ILE A 69 30.29 45.19 8.44
CA ILE A 69 31.60 45.50 7.86
C ILE A 69 32.64 45.44 8.97
N GLY A 70 33.63 44.57 8.80
CA GLY A 70 34.74 44.37 9.73
C GLY A 70 36.10 44.64 9.08
N HIS A 71 36.98 45.30 9.82
CA HIS A 71 38.40 45.44 9.47
C HIS A 71 39.24 45.19 10.72
N SER A 72 40.44 44.62 10.55
CA SER A 72 41.28 44.17 11.68
C SER A 72 41.67 45.29 12.64
N SER A 73 41.67 46.54 12.17
CA SER A 73 42.07 47.72 12.95
C SER A 73 40.94 48.72 13.19
N ALA A 74 39.70 48.45 12.73
CA ALA A 74 38.57 49.36 12.87
C ALA A 74 37.39 48.71 13.59
N LEU A 75 36.53 49.54 14.20
CA LEU A 75 35.32 49.09 14.86
C LEU A 75 34.35 48.44 13.86
N LEU A 76 33.70 47.36 14.30
CA LEU A 76 32.67 46.65 13.54
C LEU A 76 31.47 47.57 13.31
N VAL A 77 31.16 47.86 12.05
CA VAL A 77 29.97 48.64 11.69
C VAL A 77 28.84 47.68 11.34
N LYS A 78 27.73 47.77 12.08
CA LYS A 78 26.49 47.05 11.80
C LYS A 78 25.45 48.04 11.29
N TRP A 79 24.92 47.78 10.11
CA TRP A 79 23.91 48.63 9.48
C TRP A 79 22.69 47.82 9.11
N ASN A 80 21.52 48.17 9.65
CA ASN A 80 20.26 47.58 9.24
C ASN A 80 19.75 48.26 7.96
N MET A 81 19.67 47.51 6.87
CA MET A 81 19.26 48.00 5.55
C MET A 81 17.74 47.98 5.34
N GLY A 82 16.99 47.42 6.30
CA GLY A 82 15.54 47.35 6.27
C GLY A 82 14.99 45.95 6.05
N GLU A 83 13.68 45.89 5.80
CA GLU A 83 12.93 44.65 5.61
C GLU A 83 12.65 44.40 4.12
N PHE A 84 12.95 43.19 3.66
CA PHE A 84 12.73 42.74 2.29
C PHE A 84 11.84 41.50 2.28
N LYS A 85 10.90 41.44 1.33
CA LYS A 85 10.04 40.26 1.12
C LYS A 85 10.66 39.38 0.06
N ILE A 86 11.06 38.16 0.44
CA ILE A 86 11.60 37.16 -0.49
C ILE A 86 10.53 36.10 -0.73
N ILE A 87 10.25 35.81 -2.01
CA ILE A 87 9.25 34.84 -2.44
C ILE A 87 9.97 33.82 -3.34
N PHE A 88 9.93 32.55 -2.96
CA PHE A 88 10.45 31.44 -3.77
C PHE A 88 9.30 30.73 -4.48
N SER A 89 9.52 30.31 -5.74
CA SER A 89 8.50 29.61 -6.54
C SER A 89 8.32 28.13 -6.18
N LYS A 90 9.26 27.53 -5.43
CA LYS A 90 9.21 26.12 -5.02
C LYS A 90 8.65 25.98 -3.61
N PRO A 91 7.87 24.92 -3.31
CA PRO A 91 7.32 24.70 -1.97
C PRO A 91 8.46 24.49 -0.95
N SER A 92 8.33 25.10 0.22
CA SER A 92 9.29 25.00 1.32
C SER A 92 9.49 23.55 1.77
N THR A 93 10.73 23.09 1.83
CA THR A 93 11.11 21.72 2.23
C THR A 93 11.44 21.58 3.71
N ILE A 94 10.97 22.50 4.56
CA ILE A 94 11.13 22.38 6.01
C ILE A 94 10.11 21.37 6.55
N PHE A 95 10.44 20.10 6.37
CA PHE A 95 10.04 19.10 7.35
C PHE A 95 11.01 19.24 8.52
N ASN A 96 10.65 20.04 9.51
CA ASN A 96 11.34 20.07 10.79
C ASN A 96 11.10 18.68 11.41
N LYS A 97 12.05 17.77 11.23
CA LYS A 97 11.88 16.33 11.53
C LYS A 97 11.85 16.02 13.02
N ASP A 98 12.08 16.99 13.89
CA ASP A 98 12.48 16.65 15.25
C ASP A 98 11.34 16.59 16.26
N HIS A 99 10.19 17.24 16.04
CA HIS A 99 9.07 17.19 17.00
C HIS A 99 7.68 17.40 16.37
N VAL A 100 7.41 16.79 15.21
CA VAL A 100 6.04 16.73 14.69
C VAL A 100 5.42 15.41 15.16
N VAL A 101 4.42 15.49 16.03
CA VAL A 101 3.58 14.33 16.37
C VAL A 101 3.00 13.82 15.05
N LEU A 102 3.49 12.67 14.60
CA LEU A 102 2.97 12.02 13.40
C LEU A 102 1.49 11.71 13.66
N PRO A 103 0.58 12.02 12.73
CA PRO A 103 -0.82 11.66 12.89
C PRO A 103 -0.94 10.14 13.03
N GLU A 104 -1.75 9.69 14.00
CA GLU A 104 -1.95 8.26 14.23
C GLU A 104 -2.59 7.60 12.99
N LEU A 105 -1.87 6.64 12.42
CA LEU A 105 -2.33 5.86 11.28
C LEU A 105 -3.44 4.91 11.73
N HIS A 106 -4.70 5.28 11.44
CA HIS A 106 -5.83 4.39 11.66
C HIS A 106 -5.89 3.36 10.53
N ASN A 107 -5.52 2.11 10.84
CA ASN A 107 -5.74 0.99 9.94
C ASN A 107 -7.25 0.71 9.88
N PHE A 108 -7.91 1.14 8.80
CA PHE A 108 -9.30 0.80 8.57
C PHE A 108 -9.43 -0.72 8.38
N PRO A 109 -10.18 -1.43 9.24
CA PRO A 109 -10.40 -2.86 9.06
C PRO A 109 -11.17 -3.10 7.77
N LYS A 110 -10.87 -4.21 7.10
CA LYS A 110 -11.57 -4.61 5.88
C LYS A 110 -13.05 -4.81 6.19
N ILE A 111 -13.92 -4.12 5.44
CA ILE A 111 -15.37 -4.27 5.57
C ILE A 111 -15.72 -5.71 5.19
N LEU A 112 -16.28 -6.47 6.13
CA LEU A 112 -16.82 -7.79 5.87
C LEU A 112 -18.09 -7.64 5.04
N TYR A 113 -18.14 -8.30 3.89
CA TYR A 113 -19.34 -8.32 3.04
C TYR A 113 -20.51 -8.91 3.84
N GLN A 114 -21.66 -8.24 3.79
CA GLN A 114 -22.88 -8.73 4.39
C GLN A 114 -23.28 -10.05 3.72
N GLN A 115 -23.42 -11.11 4.51
CA GLN A 115 -23.91 -12.39 4.03
C GLN A 115 -25.39 -12.25 3.62
N PRO A 116 -25.84 -13.00 2.60
CA PRO A 116 -27.25 -12.97 2.19
C PRO A 116 -28.17 -13.37 3.34
N PHE A 117 -29.40 -12.86 3.31
CA PHE A 117 -30.41 -13.15 4.33
C PHE A 117 -30.72 -14.66 4.40
N ALA A 118 -30.67 -15.23 5.60
CA ALA A 118 -30.78 -16.68 5.82
C ALA A 118 -32.07 -17.30 5.25
N VAL A 119 -33.19 -16.55 5.25
CA VAL A 119 -34.47 -17.05 4.74
C VAL A 119 -34.42 -17.28 3.23
N ILE A 120 -33.76 -16.39 2.47
CA ILE A 120 -33.63 -16.55 1.02
C ILE A 120 -32.79 -17.79 0.69
N SER A 121 -31.70 -18.01 1.42
CA SER A 121 -30.86 -19.20 1.26
C SER A 121 -31.61 -20.49 1.58
N LEU A 122 -32.41 -20.50 2.64
CA LEU A 122 -33.19 -21.65 3.07
C LEU A 122 -34.35 -21.96 2.10
N LEU A 123 -35.07 -20.94 1.62
CA LEU A 123 -36.09 -21.11 0.58
C LEU A 123 -35.49 -21.73 -0.69
N PHE A 124 -34.35 -21.22 -1.15
CA PHE A 124 -33.67 -21.77 -2.33
C PHE A 124 -33.23 -23.22 -2.13
N THR A 125 -32.73 -23.54 -0.93
CA THR A 125 -32.36 -24.91 -0.55
C THR A 125 -33.57 -25.86 -0.60
N PHE A 126 -34.73 -25.43 -0.11
CA PHE A 126 -35.96 -26.21 -0.18
C PHE A 126 -36.49 -26.36 -1.60
N ILE A 127 -36.38 -25.34 -2.45
CA ILE A 127 -36.78 -25.43 -3.86
C ILE A 127 -35.91 -26.46 -4.58
N LEU A 128 -34.59 -26.42 -4.39
CA LEU A 128 -33.67 -27.40 -4.97
C LEU A 128 -33.92 -28.81 -4.44
N LEU A 129 -34.12 -28.96 -3.13
CA LEU A 129 -34.46 -30.25 -2.53
C LEU A 129 -35.78 -30.79 -3.06
N GLY A 130 -36.78 -29.92 -3.22
CA GLY A 130 -38.07 -30.23 -3.82
C GLY A 130 -37.93 -30.74 -5.26
N LEU A 131 -37.10 -30.11 -6.09
CA LEU A 131 -36.84 -30.55 -7.46
C LEU A 131 -36.23 -31.96 -7.54
N VAL A 132 -35.31 -32.28 -6.62
CA VAL A 132 -34.75 -33.63 -6.52
C VAL A 132 -35.81 -34.61 -6.03
N LEU A 133 -36.63 -34.20 -5.05
CA LEU A 133 -37.66 -35.06 -4.47
C LEU A 133 -38.80 -35.36 -5.44
N THR A 134 -39.15 -34.43 -6.35
CA THR A 134 -40.18 -34.64 -7.39
C THR A 134 -39.72 -35.59 -8.49
N ALA A 135 -38.42 -35.77 -8.71
CA ALA A 135 -37.89 -36.73 -9.68
C ALA A 135 -38.22 -38.20 -9.29
N PHE A 136 -38.21 -38.52 -8.00
CA PHE A 136 -38.52 -39.88 -7.50
C PHE A 136 -39.94 -40.36 -7.83
N PRO A 137 -41.04 -39.63 -7.52
CA PRO A 137 -42.38 -40.06 -7.87
C PRO A 137 -42.60 -40.07 -9.38
N LEU A 138 -41.96 -39.16 -10.15
CA LEU A 138 -42.00 -39.19 -11.61
C LEU A 138 -41.46 -40.52 -12.16
N TRP A 139 -40.34 -41.03 -11.63
CA TRP A 139 -39.83 -42.36 -11.99
C TRP A 139 -40.79 -43.50 -11.61
N CYS A 140 -41.44 -43.43 -10.45
CA CYS A 140 -42.46 -44.40 -10.05
C CYS A 140 -43.68 -44.37 -10.98
N CYS A 141 -44.16 -43.18 -11.36
CA CYS A 141 -45.31 -43.01 -12.25
C CYS A 141 -45.01 -43.44 -13.69
N THR A 142 -43.76 -43.33 -14.15
CA THR A 142 -43.33 -43.71 -15.52
C THR A 142 -43.27 -45.24 -15.70
N GLY A 143 -43.53 -46.02 -14.65
CA GLY A 143 -43.64 -47.48 -14.77
C GLY A 143 -42.30 -48.19 -15.00
N PHE A 144 -41.19 -47.58 -14.55
CA PHE A 144 -39.87 -48.23 -14.57
C PHE A 144 -39.90 -49.52 -13.74
N LYS A 145 -39.99 -50.66 -14.42
CA LYS A 145 -39.87 -51.97 -13.79
C LYS A 145 -38.39 -52.26 -13.51
N VAL A 146 -37.92 -51.90 -12.33
CA VAL A 146 -36.57 -52.28 -11.88
C VAL A 146 -36.58 -53.78 -11.56
N GLN A 147 -36.27 -54.61 -12.55
CA GLN A 147 -36.07 -56.05 -12.33
C GLN A 147 -34.70 -56.29 -11.66
N LEU A 148 -34.68 -56.16 -10.33
CA LEU A 148 -33.52 -56.45 -9.50
C LEU A 148 -33.23 -57.96 -9.51
N LYS A 149 -32.40 -58.40 -10.45
CA LYS A 149 -31.76 -59.71 -10.38
C LYS A 149 -30.70 -59.66 -9.27
N PHE A 150 -30.99 -60.31 -8.14
CA PHE A 150 -30.05 -60.41 -7.02
C PHE A 150 -28.85 -61.28 -7.42
N SER A 151 -27.77 -60.62 -7.82
CA SER A 151 -26.47 -61.24 -8.06
C SER A 151 -25.49 -60.72 -7.02
N PHE A 152 -24.65 -61.61 -6.49
CA PHE A 152 -23.64 -61.27 -5.49
C PHE A 152 -22.74 -60.11 -5.94
N TRP A 153 -22.32 -60.11 -7.21
CA TRP A 153 -21.51 -59.05 -7.80
C TRP A 153 -22.21 -57.69 -7.84
N ARG A 154 -23.53 -57.66 -8.08
CA ARG A 154 -24.33 -56.41 -8.05
C ARG A 154 -24.39 -55.82 -6.66
N MET A 155 -24.51 -56.64 -5.62
CA MET A 155 -24.49 -56.12 -4.24
C MET A 155 -23.15 -55.45 -3.92
N ILE A 156 -22.03 -56.09 -4.25
CA ILE A 156 -20.69 -55.51 -4.07
C ILE A 156 -20.54 -54.20 -4.83
N PHE A 157 -21.08 -54.13 -6.05
CA PHE A 157 -21.06 -52.90 -6.84
C PHE A 157 -21.86 -51.76 -6.17
N PHE A 158 -23.09 -52.00 -5.74
CA PHE A 158 -23.90 -50.98 -5.06
C PHE A 158 -23.31 -50.57 -3.70
N THR A 159 -22.74 -51.51 -2.95
CA THR A 159 -22.03 -51.21 -1.70
C THR A 159 -20.77 -50.36 -1.97
N SER A 160 -19.99 -50.68 -3.00
CA SER A 160 -18.79 -49.91 -3.35
C SER A 160 -19.14 -48.51 -3.85
N LEU A 161 -20.20 -48.40 -4.67
CA LEU A 161 -20.73 -47.11 -5.13
C LEU A 161 -21.23 -46.25 -3.95
N GLY A 162 -21.98 -46.84 -3.02
CA GLY A 162 -22.40 -46.18 -1.78
C GLY A 162 -21.21 -45.76 -0.90
N GLY A 163 -20.19 -46.62 -0.81
CA GLY A 163 -18.93 -46.33 -0.12
C GLY A 163 -18.20 -45.12 -0.73
N LEU A 164 -18.17 -45.02 -2.05
CA LEU A 164 -17.59 -43.86 -2.76
C LEU A 164 -18.32 -42.55 -2.44
N PHE A 165 -19.65 -42.56 -2.42
CA PHE A 165 -20.43 -41.39 -2.00
C PHE A 165 -20.23 -41.04 -0.52
N CYS A 166 -20.08 -42.06 0.34
CA CYS A 166 -19.76 -41.84 1.76
C CYS A 166 -18.38 -41.20 1.94
N ILE A 167 -17.35 -41.68 1.24
CA ILE A 167 -16.01 -41.09 1.25
C ILE A 167 -16.06 -39.65 0.73
N TYR A 168 -16.83 -39.36 -0.32
CA TYR A 168 -17.00 -37.99 -0.82
C TYR A 168 -17.59 -37.05 0.26
N TYR A 169 -18.58 -37.52 1.01
CA TYR A 169 -19.14 -36.77 2.14
C TYR A 169 -18.11 -36.56 3.27
N CYS A 170 -17.33 -37.59 3.62
CA CYS A 170 -16.26 -37.48 4.62
C CYS A 170 -15.15 -36.53 4.16
N TYR A 171 -14.80 -36.54 2.87
CA TYR A 171 -13.87 -35.59 2.28
C TYR A 171 -14.37 -34.15 2.41
N TRP A 172 -15.65 -33.90 2.12
CA TRP A 172 -16.23 -32.58 2.28
C TRP A 172 -16.14 -32.02 3.71
N ARG A 173 -16.17 -32.88 4.73
CA ARG A 173 -16.23 -32.46 6.13
C ARG A 173 -14.89 -32.45 6.85
N TYR A 174 -14.03 -33.45 6.61
CA TYR A 174 -12.91 -33.73 7.52
C TYR A 174 -11.60 -34.18 6.86
N MET A 175 -11.60 -34.74 5.65
CA MET A 175 -10.38 -35.34 5.08
C MET A 175 -9.58 -34.39 4.18
N ASN A 176 -8.26 -34.60 4.14
CA ASN A 176 -7.40 -33.99 3.14
C ASN A 176 -7.50 -34.71 1.79
N MET A 177 -7.11 -34.02 0.72
CA MET A 177 -7.16 -34.56 -0.65
C MET A 177 -6.39 -35.89 -0.81
N PHE A 178 -5.22 -36.01 -0.17
CA PHE A 178 -4.41 -37.24 -0.24
C PHE A 178 -5.07 -38.41 0.48
N GLU A 179 -5.67 -38.16 1.65
CA GLU A 179 -6.39 -39.19 2.40
C GLU A 179 -7.61 -39.68 1.62
N ALA A 180 -8.40 -38.75 1.07
CA ALA A 180 -9.54 -39.08 0.24
C ALA A 180 -9.14 -39.90 -1.01
N LEU A 181 -7.99 -39.59 -1.62
CA LEU A 181 -7.45 -40.37 -2.74
C LEU A 181 -7.04 -41.79 -2.30
N GLN A 182 -6.36 -41.92 -1.15
CA GLN A 182 -5.93 -43.21 -0.61
C GLN A 182 -7.11 -44.12 -0.26
N TYR A 183 -8.20 -43.58 0.30
CA TYR A 183 -9.39 -44.37 0.63
C TYR A 183 -10.27 -44.65 -0.59
N SER A 184 -10.38 -43.72 -1.54
CA SER A 184 -11.20 -43.92 -2.75
C SER A 184 -10.56 -44.87 -3.75
N ALA A 185 -9.23 -44.93 -3.85
CA ALA A 185 -8.52 -45.81 -4.78
C ALA A 185 -8.88 -47.31 -4.63
N PRO A 186 -8.77 -47.94 -3.45
CA PRO A 186 -9.13 -49.36 -3.30
C PRO A 186 -10.63 -49.61 -3.52
N VAL A 187 -11.49 -48.70 -3.07
CA VAL A 187 -12.95 -48.80 -3.29
C VAL A 187 -13.29 -48.73 -4.78
N ALA A 188 -12.60 -47.85 -5.53
CA ALA A 188 -12.75 -47.73 -6.97
C ALA A 188 -12.27 -49.00 -7.70
N VAL A 189 -11.16 -49.62 -7.28
CA VAL A 189 -10.70 -50.89 -7.86
C VAL A 189 -11.74 -51.99 -7.67
N VAL A 190 -12.31 -52.13 -6.47
CA VAL A 190 -13.38 -53.10 -6.19
C VAL A 190 -14.64 -52.81 -7.01
N MET A 191 -15.00 -51.53 -7.15
CA MET A 191 -16.12 -51.10 -7.99
C MET A 191 -15.89 -51.46 -9.46
N LEU A 192 -14.70 -51.23 -10.01
CA LEU A 192 -14.37 -51.56 -11.40
C LEU A 192 -14.37 -53.07 -11.65
N LEU A 193 -13.79 -53.86 -10.75
CA LEU A 193 -13.80 -55.32 -10.86
C LEU A 193 -15.24 -55.86 -10.84
N SER A 194 -16.03 -55.46 -9.84
CA SER A 194 -17.44 -55.89 -9.75
C SER A 194 -18.26 -55.44 -10.96
N LEU A 195 -18.01 -54.24 -11.49
CA LEU A 195 -18.66 -53.75 -12.70
C LEU A 195 -18.34 -54.62 -13.93
N ASN A 196 -17.07 -54.99 -14.13
CA ASN A 196 -16.67 -55.85 -15.24
C ASN A 196 -17.37 -57.22 -15.17
N TYR A 197 -17.46 -57.82 -13.98
CA TYR A 197 -18.18 -59.09 -13.80
C TYR A 197 -19.69 -58.95 -14.07
N ILE A 198 -20.32 -57.83 -13.68
CA ILE A 198 -21.75 -57.60 -13.96
C ILE A 198 -22.00 -57.45 -15.46
N LEU A 199 -21.12 -56.75 -16.18
CA LEU A 199 -21.23 -56.57 -17.62
C LEU A 199 -21.05 -57.91 -18.35
N ASP A 200 -20.05 -58.71 -17.97
CA ASP A 200 -19.77 -60.02 -18.58
C ASP A 200 -20.91 -61.04 -18.34
N ILE A 201 -21.51 -61.03 -17.15
CA ILE A 201 -22.70 -61.86 -16.85
C ILE A 201 -23.89 -61.46 -17.74
N ASN A 202 -24.04 -60.18 -18.09
CA ASN A 202 -25.13 -59.73 -18.96
C ASN A 202 -24.85 -59.97 -20.45
N THR A 203 -23.60 -60.16 -20.88
CA THR A 203 -23.26 -60.48 -22.27
C THR A 203 -23.33 -61.99 -22.57
N ASN A 204 -23.20 -62.83 -21.54
CA ASN A 204 -23.29 -64.30 -21.66
C ASN A 204 -24.71 -64.87 -21.43
N VAL A 205 -25.73 -64.01 -21.32
CA VAL A 205 -27.17 -64.34 -21.18
C VAL A 205 -27.94 -63.75 -22.33
#